data_AF-A0A1H9I4U9-F1
#
_entry.id   AF-A0A1H9I4U9-F1
#
_cell.length_a   1.000
_cell.length_b   1.000
_cell.length_c   1.000
_cell.angle_alpha   90.00
_cell.angle_beta   90.00
_cell.angle_gamma   90.00
#
_symmetry.space_group_name_H-M   'P 1'
#
loop_
_entity.id
_entity.type
_entity.pdbx_description
1 polymer ?
#
loop_
_entity_poly.entity_id
_entity_poly.type
_entity_poly.pdbx_seq_one_letter_code
_entity_poly.pdbx_strand_id
1 'polypeptide(L)'
;MTTITTQRNKVITEEPEPGDVFVRISLLTPGDTTGTLHPRCLRYQPISEYQAAVDWAVSIADQMAHRIYVVPLSYRDIRNTERFTPICEAVASMDDRQRGVMRRDVVNSMCEVLRDCDDWQVRSNAYDVLAQLKVIHHES
;
A
#
# COMPACT_ATOMS: atom_id res chain seq x y z
N MET A 1 13.48 -13.96 -5.54
CA MET A 1 13.78 -14.05 -4.10
C MET A 1 15.28 -14.22 -3.84
N THR A 2 15.87 -13.22 -3.20
CA THR A 2 17.28 -13.08 -2.82
C THR A 2 17.42 -13.23 -1.30
N THR A 3 18.44 -13.94 -0.84
CA THR A 3 18.74 -14.09 0.60
C THR A 3 20.11 -13.50 0.91
N ILE A 4 20.16 -12.50 1.78
CA ILE A 4 21.37 -11.91 2.31
C ILE A 4 21.63 -12.54 3.69
N THR A 5 22.78 -13.19 3.85
CA THR A 5 23.17 -13.84 5.11
C THR A 5 24.09 -12.90 5.89
N THR A 6 23.71 -12.62 7.14
CA THR A 6 24.54 -11.86 8.10
C THR A 6 25.26 -12.84 9.03
N GLN A 7 25.92 -12.38 10.10
CA GLN A 7 26.74 -13.26 10.94
C GLN A 7 25.89 -14.30 11.69
N ARG A 8 24.67 -13.94 12.10
CA ARG A 8 23.75 -14.76 12.89
C ARG A 8 22.39 -14.97 12.22
N ASN A 9 22.02 -14.15 11.25
CA ASN A 9 20.66 -14.11 10.72
C ASN A 9 20.61 -13.91 9.19
N LYS A 10 19.41 -13.68 8.66
CA LYS A 10 19.14 -13.54 7.23
C LYS A 10 18.14 -12.42 6.97
N VAL A 11 18.35 -11.72 5.86
CA VAL A 11 17.37 -10.83 5.24
C VAL A 11 16.90 -11.48 3.94
N ILE A 12 15.60 -11.62 3.75
CA ILE A 12 14.99 -12.15 2.54
C ILE A 12 14.35 -11.00 1.78
N THR A 13 14.68 -10.85 0.51
CA THR A 13 14.17 -9.77 -0.33
C THR A 13 13.96 -10.22 -1.77
N GLU A 14 13.42 -9.37 -2.61
CA GLU A 14 13.26 -9.55 -4.05
C GLU A 14 13.78 -8.29 -4.74
N GLU A 15 14.31 -8.43 -5.96
CA GLU A 15 14.68 -7.26 -6.74
C GLU A 15 13.40 -6.52 -7.17
N PRO A 16 13.36 -5.18 -7.08
CA PRO A 16 12.22 -4.40 -7.53
C PRO A 16 11.90 -4.63 -9.01
N GLU A 17 10.63 -4.84 -9.31
CA GLU A 17 10.11 -4.86 -10.68
C GLU A 17 9.64 -3.46 -11.12
N PRO A 18 9.57 -3.16 -12.43
CA PRO A 18 9.14 -1.84 -12.92
C PRO A 18 7.76 -1.38 -12.45
N GLY A 19 6.89 -2.29 -11.99
CA GLY A 19 5.55 -1.99 -11.48
C GLY A 19 5.47 -1.82 -9.97
N ASP A 20 6.57 -2.01 -9.25
CA ASP A 20 6.60 -1.84 -7.80
C ASP A 20 6.60 -0.37 -7.43
N VAL A 21 5.82 -0.03 -6.42
CA VAL A 21 5.57 1.36 -5.99
C VAL A 21 5.87 1.58 -4.52
N PHE A 22 5.91 0.50 -3.72
CA PHE A 22 6.28 0.56 -2.31
C PHE A 22 7.28 -0.54 -1.96
N VAL A 23 8.01 -0.33 -0.86
CA VAL A 23 8.72 -1.38 -0.15
C VAL A 23 8.12 -1.55 1.25
N ARG A 24 8.02 -2.80 1.70
CA ARG A 24 7.54 -3.18 3.04
C ARG A 24 8.60 -4.01 3.76
N ILE A 25 8.89 -3.63 4.99
CA ILE A 25 9.67 -4.46 5.90
C ILE A 25 8.73 -5.24 6.82
N SER A 26 8.95 -6.54 6.96
CA SER A 26 8.22 -7.42 7.87
C SER A 26 9.17 -8.10 8.86
N LEU A 27 8.93 -7.88 10.14
CA LEU A 27 9.64 -8.52 11.25
C LEU A 27 8.81 -9.72 11.71
N LEU A 28 9.42 -10.90 11.85
CA LEU A 28 8.72 -12.05 12.42
C LEU A 28 8.73 -11.97 13.95
N THR A 29 7.55 -12.01 14.56
CA THR A 29 7.39 -12.07 16.02
C THR A 29 6.63 -13.34 16.40
N PRO A 30 6.81 -13.87 17.63
CA PRO A 30 5.95 -14.93 18.15
C PRO A 30 4.47 -14.57 18.01
N GLY A 31 3.65 -15.54 17.62
CA GLY A 31 2.20 -15.41 17.54
C GLY A 31 1.49 -15.88 18.80
N ASP A 32 0.16 -15.85 18.75
CA ASP A 32 -0.70 -16.22 19.88
C ASP A 32 -0.70 -17.73 20.16
N THR A 33 -0.21 -18.53 19.20
CA THR A 33 -0.04 -19.98 19.32
C THR A 33 1.46 -20.32 19.42
N THR A 34 1.82 -21.17 20.38
CA THR A 34 3.20 -21.60 20.55
C THR A 34 3.78 -22.19 19.26
N GLY A 35 4.94 -21.68 18.83
CA GLY A 35 5.62 -22.11 17.63
C GLY A 35 5.17 -21.41 16.34
N THR A 36 4.15 -20.55 16.39
CA THR A 36 3.77 -19.73 15.23
C THR A 36 4.53 -18.40 15.23
N LEU A 37 4.85 -17.93 14.03
CA LEU A 37 5.42 -16.61 13.80
C LEU A 37 4.43 -15.78 12.97
N HIS A 38 4.17 -14.56 13.42
CA HIS A 38 3.38 -13.60 12.67
C HIS A 38 4.26 -12.46 12.14
N PRO A 39 4.07 -12.05 10.87
CA PRO A 39 4.75 -10.88 10.36
C PRO A 39 4.14 -9.61 10.97
N ARG A 40 4.98 -8.80 11.60
CA ARG A 40 4.69 -7.42 11.96
C ARG A 40 5.29 -6.52 10.89
N CYS A 41 4.40 -5.96 10.07
CA CYS A 41 4.78 -5.08 8.98
C CYS A 41 4.99 -3.67 9.50
N LEU A 42 6.14 -3.08 9.17
CA LEU A 42 6.37 -1.66 9.34
C LEU A 42 5.58 -0.86 8.30
N ARG A 43 5.64 0.47 8.39
CA ARG A 43 5.00 1.37 7.43
C ARG A 43 5.56 1.10 6.02
N TYR A 44 4.68 1.13 5.02
CA TYR A 44 5.11 1.18 3.61
C TYR A 44 5.97 2.41 3.36
N GLN A 45 7.06 2.25 2.63
CA GLN A 45 7.88 3.34 2.12
C GLN A 45 7.81 3.35 0.59
N PRO A 46 8.05 4.51 -0.07
CA PRO A 46 8.17 4.54 -1.53
C PRO A 46 9.23 3.55 -2.03
N ILE A 47 9.04 2.99 -3.23
CA ILE A 47 10.02 2.03 -3.80
C ILE A 47 11.43 2.63 -3.98
N SER A 48 11.54 3.96 -4.09
CA SER A 48 12.84 4.67 -4.09
C SER A 48 13.68 4.42 -2.84
N GLU A 49 13.04 4.05 -1.73
CA GLU A 49 13.69 3.73 -0.45
C GLU A 49 14.11 2.25 -0.34
N TYR A 50 13.95 1.46 -1.40
CA TYR A 50 14.21 0.01 -1.37
C TYR A 50 15.60 -0.32 -0.84
N GLN A 51 16.66 0.29 -1.39
CA GLN A 51 18.02 -0.03 -0.97
C GLN A 51 18.28 0.39 0.48
N ALA A 52 17.80 1.57 0.88
CA ALA A 52 17.89 2.04 2.27
C ALA A 52 17.16 1.09 3.25
N ALA A 53 16.02 0.54 2.83
CA ALA A 53 15.28 -0.45 3.60
C ALA A 53 16.05 -1.78 3.72
N VAL A 54 16.70 -2.24 2.65
CA VAL A 54 17.57 -3.44 2.67
C VAL A 54 18.76 -3.22 3.59
N ASP A 55 19.48 -2.11 3.44
CA ASP A 55 20.68 -1.78 4.23
C ASP A 55 20.34 -1.69 5.73
N TRP A 56 19.24 -1.02 6.06
CA TRP A 56 18.75 -0.95 7.43
C TRP A 56 18.41 -2.35 7.96
N ALA A 57 17.68 -3.16 7.20
CA ALA A 57 17.32 -4.52 7.62
C ALA A 57 18.57 -5.38 7.87
N VAL A 58 19.58 -5.29 7.01
CA VAL A 58 20.87 -5.98 7.19
C VAL A 58 21.56 -5.51 8.47
N SER A 59 21.57 -4.20 8.75
CA SER A 59 22.24 -3.64 9.92
C SER A 59 21.68 -4.12 11.26
N ILE A 60 20.39 -4.47 11.32
CA ILE A 60 19.73 -4.94 12.55
C ILE A 60 19.53 -6.46 12.58
N ALA A 61 19.75 -7.17 11.47
CA ALA A 61 19.40 -8.58 11.33
C ALA A 61 20.01 -9.46 12.43
N ASP A 62 21.27 -9.24 12.78
CA ASP A 62 21.96 -10.03 13.81
C ASP A 62 21.45 -9.79 15.23
N GLN A 63 20.71 -8.72 15.47
CA GLN A 63 20.05 -8.46 16.76
C GLN A 63 18.71 -9.19 16.87
N MET A 64 18.05 -9.47 15.73
CA MET A 64 16.74 -10.09 15.70
C MET A 64 16.80 -11.60 15.96
N ALA A 65 15.74 -12.14 16.58
CA ALA A 65 15.60 -13.59 16.82
C ALA A 65 15.25 -14.38 15.54
N HIS A 66 14.67 -13.70 14.55
CA HIS A 66 14.18 -14.30 13.31
C HIS A 66 14.57 -13.45 12.10
N ARG A 67 14.54 -14.08 10.93
CA ARG A 67 14.80 -13.41 9.65
C ARG A 67 13.86 -12.23 9.40
N ILE A 68 14.36 -11.26 8.66
CA ILE A 68 13.61 -10.07 8.23
C ILE A 68 13.24 -10.23 6.76
N TYR A 69 12.04 -9.79 6.38
CA TYR A 69 11.64 -9.71 4.97
C TYR A 69 11.60 -8.25 4.52
N VAL A 70 12.17 -7.95 3.37
CA VAL A 70 12.09 -6.63 2.70
C VAL A 70 11.49 -6.88 1.32
N VAL A 71 10.23 -6.51 1.13
CA VAL A 71 9.43 -6.91 -0.03
C VAL A 71 9.02 -5.67 -0.83
N PRO A 72 9.49 -5.52 -2.08
CA PRO A 72 8.92 -4.53 -3.00
C PRO A 72 7.51 -4.98 -3.40
N LEU A 73 6.61 -4.03 -3.63
CA LEU A 73 5.19 -4.28 -3.85
C LEU A 73 4.61 -3.36 -4.92
N SER A 74 3.85 -3.94 -5.83
CA SER A 74 3.02 -3.22 -6.78
C SER A 74 1.66 -2.84 -6.15
N TYR A 75 0.92 -1.94 -6.81
CA TYR A 75 -0.47 -1.67 -6.43
C TYR A 75 -1.34 -2.94 -6.47
N ARG A 76 -1.03 -3.87 -7.38
CA ARG A 76 -1.77 -5.13 -7.52
C ARG A 76 -1.54 -6.02 -6.30
N ASP A 77 -0.31 -6.13 -5.81
CA ASP A 77 0.01 -6.95 -4.64
C ASP A 77 -0.68 -6.39 -3.40
N ILE A 78 -0.64 -5.07 -3.23
CA ILE A 78 -1.31 -4.37 -2.14
C ILE A 78 -2.81 -4.62 -2.18
N ARG A 79 -3.44 -4.48 -3.35
CA ARG A 79 -4.88 -4.75 -3.53
C ARG A 79 -5.23 -6.22 -3.29
N ASN A 80 -4.34 -7.14 -3.65
CA ASN A 80 -4.56 -8.58 -3.52
C ASN A 80 -4.25 -9.12 -2.11
N THR A 81 -3.79 -8.27 -1.19
CA THR A 81 -3.78 -8.63 0.23
C THR A 81 -5.18 -8.46 0.80
N GLU A 82 -5.64 -9.43 1.60
CA GLU A 82 -6.90 -9.33 2.35
C GLU A 82 -6.96 -8.14 3.33
N ARG A 83 -5.87 -7.36 3.43
CA ARG A 83 -5.81 -6.12 4.21
C ARG A 83 -6.89 -5.11 3.83
N PHE A 84 -7.22 -5.02 2.55
CA PHE A 84 -8.30 -4.14 2.08
C PHE A 84 -9.65 -4.83 2.09
N THR A 85 -9.70 -6.15 2.32
CA THR A 85 -10.97 -6.90 2.38
C THR A 85 -11.96 -6.26 3.35
N PRO A 86 -11.61 -5.87 4.59
CA PRO A 86 -12.56 -5.20 5.47
C PRO A 86 -13.13 -3.89 4.90
N ILE A 87 -12.31 -3.12 4.17
CA ILE A 87 -12.75 -1.88 3.51
C ILE A 87 -13.64 -2.22 2.31
N CYS A 88 -13.25 -3.20 1.49
CA CYS A 88 -14.04 -3.68 0.36
C CYS A 88 -15.38 -4.26 0.80
N GLU A 89 -15.41 -5.05 1.87
CA GLU A 89 -16.62 -5.60 2.50
C GLU A 89 -17.49 -4.49 3.08
N ALA A 90 -16.90 -3.48 3.73
CA ALA A 90 -17.63 -2.33 4.23
C ALA A 90 -18.29 -1.54 3.09
N VAL A 91 -17.59 -1.33 1.97
CA VAL A 91 -18.14 -0.66 0.78
C VAL A 91 -19.20 -1.53 0.09
N ALA A 92 -18.97 -2.84 -0.03
CA ALA A 92 -19.91 -3.78 -0.64
C ALA A 92 -21.20 -3.94 0.16
N SER A 93 -21.13 -3.82 1.49
CA SER A 93 -22.28 -3.95 2.39
C SER A 93 -23.07 -2.65 2.58
N MET A 94 -22.67 -1.54 1.97
CA MET A 94 -23.40 -0.27 2.06
C MET A 94 -24.82 -0.42 1.49
N ASP A 95 -25.80 0.19 2.15
CA ASP A 95 -27.13 0.39 1.58
C ASP A 95 -27.16 1.56 0.57
N ASP A 96 -28.29 1.78 -0.10
CA ASP A 96 -28.44 2.87 -1.09
C ASP A 96 -28.22 4.26 -0.49
N ARG A 97 -28.60 4.46 0.77
CA ARG A 97 -28.42 5.75 1.45
C ARG A 97 -26.94 5.99 1.72
N GLN A 98 -26.23 5.01 2.26
CA GLN A 98 -24.81 5.06 2.55
C GLN A 98 -24.00 5.23 1.26
N ARG A 99 -24.35 4.52 0.18
CA ARG A 99 -23.78 4.74 -1.16
C ARG A 99 -24.01 6.17 -1.65
N GLY A 100 -25.21 6.71 -1.44
CA GLY A 100 -25.54 8.09 -1.80
C GLY A 100 -24.71 9.14 -1.03
N VAL A 101 -24.42 8.89 0.25
CA VAL A 101 -23.53 9.75 1.07
C VAL A 101 -22.08 9.63 0.57
N MET A 102 -21.56 8.42 0.44
CA MET A 102 -20.20 8.19 -0.04
C MET A 102 -19.97 8.83 -1.41
N ARG A 103 -20.93 8.69 -2.33
CA ARG A 103 -20.87 9.33 -3.65
C ARG A 103 -20.78 10.85 -3.54
N ARG A 104 -21.55 11.47 -2.64
CA ARG A 104 -21.52 12.91 -2.41
C ARG A 104 -20.15 13.37 -1.88
N ASP A 105 -19.59 12.64 -0.92
CA ASP A 105 -18.29 12.97 -0.33
C ASP A 105 -17.17 12.85 -1.35
N VAL A 106 -17.19 11.81 -2.20
CA VAL A 106 -16.25 11.67 -3.32
C VAL A 106 -16.36 12.84 -4.29
N VAL A 107 -17.58 13.21 -4.69
CA VAL A 107 -17.80 14.32 -5.61
C VAL A 107 -17.29 15.64 -5.02
N ASN A 108 -17.63 15.94 -3.77
CA ASN A 108 -17.16 17.15 -3.09
C ASN A 108 -15.63 17.20 -3.04
N SER A 109 -15.00 16.09 -2.65
CA SER A 109 -13.54 16.00 -2.55
C SER A 109 -12.86 16.23 -3.90
N MET A 110 -13.39 15.66 -4.99
CA MET A 110 -12.81 15.88 -6.33
C MET A 110 -13.02 17.33 -6.80
N CYS A 111 -14.15 17.96 -6.48
CA CYS A 111 -14.37 19.38 -6.79
C CYS A 111 -13.40 20.29 -6.00
N GLU A 112 -13.10 19.97 -4.75
CA GLU A 112 -12.09 20.68 -3.95
C GLU A 112 -10.69 20.50 -4.56
N VAL A 113 -10.33 19.28 -4.97
CA VAL A 113 -9.06 19.03 -5.68
C VAL A 113 -8.97 19.84 -6.97
N LEU A 114 -10.04 19.91 -7.78
CA LEU A 114 -10.06 20.75 -8.98
C LEU A 114 -9.85 22.23 -8.67
N ARG A 115 -10.36 22.72 -7.53
CA ARG A 115 -10.31 24.12 -7.13
C ARG A 115 -8.96 24.52 -6.53
N ASP A 116 -8.40 23.67 -5.67
CA ASP A 116 -7.30 24.04 -4.76
C ASP A 116 -5.96 23.39 -5.10
N CYS A 117 -5.92 22.34 -5.94
CA CYS A 117 -4.68 21.66 -6.26
C CYS A 117 -3.91 22.35 -7.40
N ASP A 118 -2.65 22.71 -7.14
CA ASP A 118 -1.77 23.34 -8.14
C ASP A 118 -1.23 22.35 -9.18
N ASP A 119 -1.22 21.05 -8.88
CA ASP A 119 -0.74 20.02 -9.80
C ASP A 119 -1.79 19.69 -10.87
N TRP A 120 -1.47 20.04 -12.12
CA TRP A 120 -2.37 19.85 -13.25
C TRP A 120 -2.70 18.37 -13.53
N GLN A 121 -1.79 17.44 -13.25
CA GLN A 121 -2.02 16.00 -13.45
C GLN A 121 -3.03 15.48 -12.43
N VAL A 122 -2.88 15.91 -11.17
CA VAL A 122 -3.82 15.55 -10.10
C VAL A 122 -5.22 16.10 -10.39
N ARG A 123 -5.32 17.34 -10.88
CA ARG A 123 -6.61 17.89 -11.33
C ARG A 123 -7.21 17.13 -12.50
N SER A 124 -6.40 16.75 -13.49
CA SER A 124 -6.88 15.95 -14.64
C SER A 124 -7.49 14.63 -14.17
N ASN A 125 -6.83 13.93 -13.25
CA ASN A 125 -7.34 12.69 -12.70
C ASN A 125 -8.65 12.90 -11.91
N ALA A 126 -8.76 14.00 -11.14
CA ALA A 126 -10.00 14.34 -10.44
C ALA A 126 -11.15 14.64 -11.40
N TYR A 127 -10.87 15.33 -12.51
CA TYR A 127 -11.84 15.57 -13.59
C TYR A 127 -12.36 14.25 -14.16
N ASP A 128 -11.47 13.31 -14.48
CA ASP A 128 -11.85 12.02 -15.05
C ASP A 128 -12.75 11.21 -14.10
N VAL A 129 -12.47 11.25 -12.79
CA VAL A 129 -13.35 10.64 -11.77
C VAL A 129 -14.73 11.27 -11.78
N LEU A 130 -14.83 12.61 -11.83
CA LEU A 130 -16.11 13.31 -11.90
C LEU A 130 -16.88 13.02 -13.19
N ALA A 131 -16.19 12.85 -14.31
CA ALA A 131 -16.78 12.44 -15.59
C ALA A 131 -17.33 11.00 -15.52
N GLN A 132 -16.57 10.06 -14.95
CA GLN A 132 -17.04 8.69 -14.72
C GLN A 132 -18.25 8.63 -13.79
N LEU A 133 -18.28 9.52 -12.79
CA LEU A 133 -19.44 9.71 -11.93
C LEU A 133 -20.57 10.48 -12.61
N LYS A 134 -20.45 10.91 -13.87
CA LYS A 134 -21.46 11.69 -14.61
C LYS A 134 -21.86 12.98 -13.90
N VAL A 135 -20.92 13.58 -13.15
CA VAL A 135 -21.08 14.92 -12.58
C VAL A 135 -20.72 15.98 -13.59
N ILE A 136 -19.68 15.71 -14.39
CA ILE A 136 -19.25 16.55 -15.50
C ILE A 136 -19.51 15.77 -16.79
N HIS A 137 -19.98 16.47 -17.82
CA HIS A 137 -20.16 15.91 -19.15
C HIS A 137 -18.95 16.27 -20.03
N HIS A 138 -18.55 15.35 -20.91
CA HIS A 138 -17.82 15.74 -22.10
C HIS A 138 -18.82 16.40 -23.05
N GLU A 139 -18.65 17.68 -23.35
CA GLU A 139 -19.28 18.24 -24.54
C GLU A 139 -18.69 17.50 -25.75
N SER A 140 -19.54 16.74 -26.42
CA SER A 140 -19.28 16.17 -27.75
C SER A 140 -19.69 17.15 -28.83
#